data_AF-A0A660R9U7-F1
#
_entry.id   AF-A0A660R9U7-F1
#
_cell.length_a   1.000
_cell.length_b   1.000
_cell.length_c   1.000
_cell.angle_alpha   90.00
_cell.angle_beta   90.00
_cell.angle_gamma   90.00
#
_symmetry.space_group_name_H-M   'P 1'
#
loop_
_entity.id
_entity.type
_entity.pdbx_description
1 polymer ?
#
loop_
_entity_poly.entity_id
_entity_poly.type
_entity_poly.pdbx_seq_one_letter_code
_entity_poly.pdbx_strand_id
1 'polypeptide(L)'
;MVRDISGGSCLLTASTKDINELGTDDPRNVLFSAGVAASEKARNMGIMVCLNDGIHSAREVTKTCTSNVETFESSGYSPLGIVDEDT
;
A
#
# COMPACT_ATOMS: atom_id res chain seq x y z
N MET A 1 -15.60 -9.99 -19.53
CA MET A 1 -14.54 -10.92 -19.07
C MET A 1 -14.17 -10.51 -17.65
N VAL A 2 -14.73 -11.17 -16.64
CA VAL A 2 -14.33 -10.96 -15.24
C VAL A 2 -13.31 -12.05 -14.95
N ARG A 3 -12.06 -11.66 -14.69
CA ARG A 3 -11.01 -12.62 -14.32
C ARG A 3 -11.35 -13.15 -12.93
N ASP A 4 -11.26 -14.46 -12.77
CA ASP A 4 -11.37 -15.08 -11.46
C ASP A 4 -10.23 -14.58 -10.56
N ILE A 5 -10.59 -13.94 -9.45
CA ILE A 5 -9.67 -13.40 -8.45
C ILE A 5 -9.45 -14.38 -7.28
N SER A 6 -9.97 -15.61 -7.37
CA SER A 6 -9.97 -16.61 -6.29
C SER A 6 -8.60 -17.05 -5.74
N GLY A 7 -7.49 -16.58 -6.33
CA GLY A 7 -6.14 -16.65 -5.75
C GLY A 7 -5.29 -15.41 -6.02
N GLY A 8 -5.91 -14.32 -6.49
CA GLY A 8 -5.23 -13.07 -6.84
C GLY A 8 -5.15 -12.13 -5.64
N SER A 9 -3.97 -11.57 -5.40
CA SER A 9 -3.85 -10.43 -4.51
C SER A 9 -4.23 -9.14 -5.23
N CYS A 10 -4.86 -8.23 -4.50
CA CYS A 10 -5.16 -6.89 -5.00
C CYS A 10 -4.42 -5.89 -4.11
N LEU A 11 -3.68 -4.98 -4.74
CA LEU A 11 -2.93 -3.96 -4.03
C LEU A 11 -3.44 -2.59 -4.43
N LEU A 12 -3.75 -1.77 -3.43
CA LEU A 12 -4.12 -0.38 -3.60
C LEU A 12 -2.97 0.52 -3.13
N THR A 13 -2.83 1.65 -3.80
CA THR A 13 -1.92 2.71 -3.39
C THR A 13 -2.56 4.06 -3.67
N ALA A 14 -2.01 5.11 -3.08
CA ALA A 14 -2.45 6.49 -3.22
C ALA A 14 -1.31 7.43 -2.83
N SER A 15 -1.50 8.72 -3.05
CA SER A 15 -0.71 9.78 -2.41
C SER A 15 -1.66 10.76 -1.73
N THR A 16 -1.14 11.44 -0.71
CA THR A 16 -1.86 12.49 -0.01
C THR A 16 -1.55 13.89 -0.56
N LYS A 17 -0.57 14.00 -1.48
CA LYS A 17 -0.09 15.24 -2.07
C LYS A 17 -0.31 15.24 -3.58
N ASP A 18 -0.28 16.42 -4.19
CA ASP A 18 -0.24 16.52 -5.64
C ASP A 18 1.12 16.03 -6.17
N ILE A 19 1.15 15.45 -7.37
CA ILE A 19 2.39 14.98 -8.01
C ILE A 19 3.41 16.10 -8.24
N ASN A 20 2.96 17.36 -8.34
CA ASN A 20 3.84 18.52 -8.52
C ASN A 20 4.26 19.17 -7.20
N GLU A 21 3.75 18.68 -6.07
CA GLU A 21 4.07 19.22 -4.75
C GLU A 21 5.45 18.75 -4.28
N LEU A 22 6.23 19.66 -3.70
CA LEU A 22 7.54 19.34 -3.14
C LEU A 22 7.42 18.30 -2.02
N GLY A 23 8.20 17.21 -2.14
CA GLY A 23 8.16 16.10 -1.20
C GLY A 23 6.88 15.26 -1.31
N THR A 24 6.33 15.14 -2.53
CA THR A 24 5.33 14.13 -2.86
C THR A 24 5.89 12.71 -2.71
N ASP A 25 5.05 11.79 -2.26
CA ASP A 25 5.30 10.36 -2.13
C ASP A 25 4.73 9.54 -3.31
N ASP A 26 4.05 10.19 -4.27
CA ASP A 26 3.40 9.55 -5.43
C ASP A 26 4.32 8.56 -6.18
N PRO A 27 5.52 8.97 -6.66
CA PRO A 27 6.38 8.06 -7.42
C PRO A 27 6.84 6.85 -6.61
N ARG A 28 7.13 7.06 -5.32
CA ARG A 28 7.58 5.99 -4.42
C ARG A 28 6.45 5.01 -4.15
N ASN A 29 5.27 5.50 -3.78
CA ASN A 29 4.11 4.67 -3.49
C ASN A 29 3.69 3.82 -4.71
N VAL A 30 3.75 4.38 -5.92
CA VAL A 30 3.51 3.62 -7.16
C VAL A 30 4.58 2.55 -7.41
N LEU A 31 5.87 2.89 -7.26
CA LEU A 31 6.96 1.94 -7.47
C LEU A 31 6.90 0.77 -6.48
N PHE A 32 6.78 1.09 -5.19
CA PHE A 32 6.76 0.12 -4.11
C PHE A 32 5.53 -0.76 -4.18
N SER A 33 4.36 -0.19 -4.49
CA SER A 33 3.16 -0.99 -4.69
C SER A 33 3.29 -1.93 -5.90
N ALA A 34 3.87 -1.49 -7.02
CA ALA A 34 4.13 -2.37 -8.15
C ALA A 34 5.07 -3.54 -7.76
N GLY A 35 6.11 -3.28 -6.98
CA GLY A 35 7.01 -4.31 -6.44
C GLY A 35 6.29 -5.33 -5.56
N VAL A 36 5.49 -4.86 -4.60
CA VAL A 36 4.69 -5.73 -3.73
C VAL A 36 3.70 -6.57 -4.55
N ALA A 37 3.02 -5.97 -5.53
CA ALA A 37 2.08 -6.70 -6.39
C ALA A 37 2.76 -7.78 -7.25
N ALA A 38 4.02 -7.58 -7.63
CA ALA A 38 4.82 -8.55 -8.37
C ALA A 38 5.40 -9.67 -7.48
N SER A 39 5.47 -9.46 -6.16
CA SER A 39 6.05 -10.41 -5.22
C SER A 39 5.21 -11.68 -5.07
N GLU A 40 5.86 -12.84 -5.04
CA GLU A 40 5.17 -14.11 -4.76
C GLU A 40 4.61 -14.15 -3.34
N LYS A 41 5.23 -13.43 -2.40
CA LYS A 41 4.78 -13.31 -1.00
C LYS A 41 3.45 -12.60 -0.87
N ALA A 42 3.08 -11.77 -1.84
CA ALA A 42 1.79 -11.09 -1.85
C ALA A 42 0.63 -12.01 -2.25
N ARG A 43 0.90 -13.15 -2.91
CA ARG A 43 -0.18 -14.04 -3.38
C ARG A 43 -0.98 -14.59 -2.20
N ASN A 44 -2.30 -14.68 -2.38
CA ASN A 44 -3.25 -15.15 -1.36
C ASN A 44 -3.28 -14.32 -0.05
N MET A 45 -2.63 -13.15 0.00
CA MET A 45 -2.73 -12.24 1.16
C MET A 45 -4.02 -11.41 1.17
N GLY A 46 -4.89 -11.59 0.16
CA GLY A 46 -6.13 -10.84 0.01
C GLY A 46 -5.90 -9.44 -0.57
N ILE A 47 -6.69 -8.48 -0.09
CA ILE A 47 -6.58 -7.08 -0.51
C ILE A 47 -5.67 -6.34 0.49
N MET A 48 -4.65 -5.69 -0.05
CA MET A 48 -3.67 -4.94 0.70
C MET A 48 -3.61 -3.48 0.25
N VAL A 49 -3.08 -2.62 1.11
CA VAL A 49 -2.82 -1.21 0.83
C VAL A 49 -1.35 -0.93 1.08
N CYS A 50 -0.64 -0.39 0.09
CA CYS A 50 0.77 -0.01 0.20
C CYS A 50 0.90 1.51 0.15
N LEU A 51 1.27 2.09 1.30
CA LEU A 51 1.35 3.53 1.55
C LEU A 51 2.42 3.78 2.62
N ASN A 52 3.20 4.86 2.48
CA ASN A 52 4.24 5.24 3.46
C ASN A 52 5.19 4.09 3.81
N ASP A 53 5.63 3.36 2.80
CA ASP A 53 6.54 2.22 2.94
C ASP A 53 5.93 1.02 3.71
N GLY A 54 4.69 1.12 4.20
CA GLY A 54 3.97 0.06 4.90
C GLY A 54 3.03 -0.73 3.99
N ILE A 55 2.90 -2.03 4.26
CA ILE A 55 1.90 -2.91 3.65
C ILE A 55 0.84 -3.22 4.69
N HIS A 56 -0.40 -2.82 4.44
CA HIS A 56 -1.51 -2.95 5.37
C HIS A 56 -2.60 -3.86 4.81
N SER A 57 -3.33 -4.55 5.69
CA SER A 57 -4.58 -5.20 5.30
C SER A 57 -5.62 -4.13 4.98
N ALA A 58 -6.30 -4.24 3.84
CA ALA A 58 -7.34 -3.28 3.45
C ALA A 58 -8.52 -3.23 4.45
N ARG A 59 -8.69 -4.27 5.27
CA ARG A 59 -9.74 -4.34 6.30
C ARG A 59 -9.44 -3.46 7.52
N GLU A 60 -8.17 -3.31 7.86
CA GLU A 60 -7.74 -2.70 9.13
C GLU A 60 -7.11 -1.30 8.93
N VAL A 61 -6.71 -0.97 7.71
CA VAL A 61 -6.06 0.31 7.41
C VAL A 61 -7.05 1.47 7.47
N THR A 62 -6.69 2.52 8.20
CA THR A 62 -7.49 3.74 8.34
C THR A 62 -6.58 4.95 8.19
N LYS A 63 -7.07 5.99 7.50
CA LYS A 63 -6.41 7.30 7.47
C LYS A 63 -6.72 8.06 8.76
N THR A 64 -5.70 8.38 9.56
CA THR A 64 -5.83 8.94 10.92
C THR A 64 -5.73 10.46 10.97
N CYS A 65 -4.92 11.10 10.10
CA CYS A 65 -4.85 12.56 9.99
C CYS A 65 -5.03 13.02 8.54
N THR A 66 -5.53 14.25 8.34
CA THR A 66 -5.79 14.82 7.01
C THR A 66 -4.53 15.36 6.34
N SER A 67 -3.54 15.81 7.13
CA SER A 67 -2.40 16.61 6.65
C SER A 67 -1.03 15.93 6.76
N ASN A 68 -0.94 14.78 7.44
CA ASN A 68 0.32 14.06 7.58
C ASN A 68 0.40 12.96 6.51
N VAL A 69 1.59 12.74 5.97
CA VAL A 69 1.85 11.72 4.95
C VAL A 69 1.78 10.35 5.64
N GLU A 70 2.44 10.19 6.79
CA GLU A 70 2.34 9.03 7.69
C GLU A 70 1.00 8.99 8.46
N THR A 71 -0.10 8.72 7.77
CA THR A 71 -1.45 8.70 8.36
C THR A 71 -2.20 7.41 8.18
N PHE A 72 -1.66 6.47 7.43
CA PHE A 72 -2.28 5.16 7.26
C PHE A 72 -1.79 4.24 8.35
N GLU A 73 -2.71 3.86 9.24
CA GLU A 73 -2.43 2.95 10.34
C GLU A 73 -3.37 1.76 10.28
N SER A 74 -2.85 0.57 10.56
CA SER A 74 -3.68 -0.62 10.81
C SER A 74 -4.22 -0.52 12.24
N SER A 75 -5.41 0.05 12.43
CA SER A 75 -5.92 0.39 13.76
C SER A 75 -6.02 -0.86 14.66
N GLY A 76 -5.12 -0.98 15.64
CA GLY A 76 -5.05 -2.12 16.56
C GLY A 76 -4.14 -3.28 16.12
N TYR A 77 -3.48 -3.20 14.96
CA TYR A 77 -2.60 -4.23 14.42
C TYR A 77 -1.30 -3.65 13.84
N SER A 78 -0.25 -4.44 13.76
CA SER A 78 0.95 -4.07 13.02
C SER A 78 0.71 -4.17 11.50
N PRO A 79 1.47 -3.44 10.66
CA PRO A 79 1.51 -3.68 9.22
C PRO A 79 1.81 -5.16 8.91
N LEU A 80 1.32 -5.63 7.76
CA LEU A 80 1.66 -6.95 7.21
C LEU A 80 3.15 -7.03 6.83
N GLY A 81 3.75 -5.90 6.51
CA GLY A 81 5.17 -5.76 6.17
C GLY A 81 5.57 -4.32 5.89
N ILE A 82 6.85 -4.15 5.58
CA ILE A 82 7.46 -2.90 5.13
C ILE A 82 8.13 -3.18 3.78
N VAL A 83 8.14 -2.19 2.90
CA VAL A 83 8.84 -2.22 1.62
C VAL A 83 9.89 -1.10 1.61
N ASP A 84 11.08 -1.41 1.11
CA ASP A 84 12.20 -0.49 1.00
C ASP A 84 12.84 -0.63 -0.39
N GLU A 85 13.88 0.15 -0.68
CA GLU A 85 14.56 0.13 -1.98
C GLU A 85 15.32 -1.19 -2.27
N ASP A 86 15.54 -2.03 -1.25
CA ASP A 86 16.32 -3.28 -1.33
C ASP A 86 15.44 -4.54 -1.47
N THR A 87 14.11 -4.42 -1.38
CA THR A 87 13.16 -5.56 -1.28
C THR A 87 12.12 -5.59 -2.38
#